data_AF-A0A966TQX4-F1
#
_entry.id   AF-A0A966TQX4-F1
#
_cell.length_a   1.000
_cell.length_b   1.000
_cell.length_c   1.000
_cell.angle_alpha   90.00
_cell.angle_beta   90.00
_cell.angle_gamma   90.00
#
_symmetry.space_group_name_H-M   'P 1'
#
loop_
_entity.id
_entity.type
_entity.pdbx_description
1 polymer ?
#
loop_
_entity_poly.entity_id
_entity_poly.type
_entity_poly.pdbx_seq_one_letter_code
_entity_poly.pdbx_strand_id
1 'polypeptide(L)'
;MPALKKHLIHRIALGIALVLCPFLVSAQETNTSDLAQKEQAVRDLQTRFDVDFSKLQIYEQVRVKTSQAEEDALLYRRDSEALALLSRTGKMAQTLADLPENNATRIEVESQLRQRLAGIDTLIIGGLERLNRRIDEARARVPSLKGVDQFQARAQISSLQDLRYKTMRAMAEIFPTLEMLGIPYEDFRRQAELILTRQAERLVALLSFSEAATAEIAAEHSANPGNSELVLAYSEIQAQHEQELAQLIQITDALGLMGVNVSTYRAVIVKQRGVLSVDIFKGKVLQNILAEYYESIRFYLHENAVNVVLKTLFIILIFFAARLLSKLARRAAKAGVQRSKSGLSQLHKNVLV
;
A
#
# COMPACT_ATOMS: atom_id res chain seq x y z
N MET A 1 -51.75 16.44 -61.34
CA MET A 1 -51.33 17.21 -60.13
C MET A 1 -50.11 16.56 -59.44
N PRO A 2 -48.87 16.68 -59.95
CA PRO A 2 -47.68 16.11 -59.29
C PRO A 2 -46.65 17.16 -58.82
N ALA A 3 -46.99 18.45 -58.76
CA ALA A 3 -46.03 19.53 -58.47
C ALA A 3 -45.94 19.95 -56.99
N LEU A 4 -46.87 19.56 -56.12
CA LEU A 4 -46.88 20.03 -54.72
C LEU A 4 -46.06 19.17 -53.73
N LYS A 5 -45.59 17.97 -54.11
CA LYS A 5 -44.87 17.08 -53.18
C LYS A 5 -43.35 17.27 -53.14
N LYS A 6 -42.74 17.92 -54.14
CA LYS A 6 -41.26 18.10 -54.18
C LYS A 6 -40.75 19.25 -53.31
N HIS A 7 -41.56 20.29 -53.05
CA HIS A 7 -41.12 21.43 -52.24
C HIS A 7 -41.19 21.22 -50.72
N LEU A 8 -41.93 20.20 -50.25
CA LEU A 8 -42.03 19.90 -48.82
C LEU A 8 -40.85 19.06 -48.32
N ILE A 9 -40.29 18.20 -49.18
CA ILE A 9 -39.19 17.29 -48.80
C ILE A 9 -37.84 18.03 -48.75
N HIS A 10 -37.63 19.05 -49.61
CA HIS A 10 -36.40 19.85 -49.58
C HIS A 10 -36.32 20.85 -48.41
N ARG A 11 -37.46 21.31 -47.89
CA ARG A 11 -37.48 22.23 -46.73
C ARG A 11 -37.30 21.53 -45.39
N ILE A 12 -37.61 20.23 -45.31
CA ILE A 12 -37.37 19.42 -44.09
C ILE A 12 -35.91 18.93 -44.05
N ALA A 13 -35.28 18.66 -45.19
CA ALA A 13 -33.86 18.27 -45.25
C ALA A 13 -32.90 19.42 -44.90
N LEU A 14 -33.25 20.68 -45.22
CA LEU A 14 -32.41 21.85 -44.88
C LEU A 14 -32.58 22.31 -43.42
N GLY A 15 -33.70 21.97 -42.76
CA GLY A 15 -33.95 22.32 -41.36
C GLY A 15 -33.26 21.40 -40.35
N ILE A 16 -32.92 20.17 -40.74
CA ILE A 16 -32.27 19.20 -39.84
C ILE A 16 -30.74 19.32 -39.87
N ALA A 17 -30.16 19.87 -40.94
CA ALA A 17 -28.72 20.12 -41.03
C ALA A 17 -28.22 21.32 -40.21
N LEU A 18 -29.12 22.23 -39.77
CA LEU A 18 -28.74 23.44 -39.03
C LEU A 18 -28.93 23.34 -37.50
N VAL A 19 -29.57 22.27 -37.00
CA VAL A 19 -29.88 22.11 -35.57
C VAL A 19 -28.95 21.11 -34.86
N LEU A 20 -28.09 20.39 -35.60
CA LEU A 20 -27.11 19.46 -35.04
C LEU A 20 -25.69 20.04 -34.87
N CYS A 21 -25.43 21.27 -35.33
CA CYS A 21 -24.09 21.88 -35.21
C CYS A 21 -23.73 22.58 -33.88
N PRO A 22 -24.62 22.90 -32.91
CA PRO A 22 -24.13 23.48 -31.67
C PRO A 22 -23.60 22.43 -30.67
N PHE A 23 -23.89 21.14 -30.83
CA PHE A 23 -23.46 20.10 -29.88
C PHE A 23 -22.03 19.57 -30.11
N LEU A 24 -21.45 19.78 -31.29
CA LEU A 24 -20.05 19.37 -31.56
C LEU A 24 -19.02 20.37 -31.03
N VAL A 25 -19.38 21.64 -30.87
CA VAL A 25 -18.46 22.68 -30.38
C VAL A 25 -18.29 22.63 -28.85
N SER A 26 -19.37 22.37 -28.09
CA SER A 26 -19.30 22.32 -26.62
C SER A 26 -18.59 21.09 -26.04
N ALA A 27 -18.50 19.99 -26.80
CA ALA A 27 -17.78 18.78 -26.38
C ALA A 27 -16.25 18.89 -26.56
N GLN A 28 -15.79 19.83 -27.39
CA GLN A 28 -14.37 20.02 -27.68
C GLN A 28 -13.73 21.03 -26.72
N GLU A 29 -14.46 22.06 -26.27
CA GLU A 29 -13.98 23.03 -25.26
C GLU A 29 -13.88 22.45 -23.84
N THR A 30 -14.73 21.49 -23.49
CA THR A 30 -14.67 20.81 -22.18
C THR A 30 -13.47 19.87 -22.07
N ASN A 31 -13.14 19.14 -23.14
CA ASN A 31 -12.01 18.21 -23.17
C ASN A 31 -10.64 18.93 -23.23
N THR A 32 -10.54 20.07 -23.91
CA THR A 32 -9.27 20.84 -23.95
C THR A 32 -8.98 21.54 -22.63
N SER A 33 -10.01 22.05 -21.94
CA SER A 33 -9.88 22.66 -20.61
C SER A 33 -9.46 21.64 -19.54
N ASP A 34 -10.06 20.45 -19.53
CA ASP A 34 -9.70 19.36 -18.60
C ASP A 34 -8.27 18.85 -18.85
N LEU A 35 -7.88 18.66 -20.11
CA LEU A 35 -6.53 18.24 -20.46
C LEU A 35 -5.48 19.28 -20.04
N ALA A 36 -5.72 20.57 -20.29
CA ALA A 36 -4.82 21.64 -19.89
C ALA A 36 -4.67 21.73 -18.35
N GLN A 37 -5.75 21.49 -17.59
CA GLN A 37 -5.70 21.44 -16.13
C GLN A 37 -4.83 20.27 -15.64
N LYS A 38 -4.97 19.08 -16.25
CA LYS A 38 -4.15 17.90 -15.94
C LYS A 38 -2.67 18.12 -16.28
N GLU A 39 -2.38 18.72 -17.43
CA GLU A 39 -1.01 19.10 -17.81
C GLU A 39 -0.39 20.08 -16.81
N GLN A 40 -1.15 21.09 -16.38
CA GLN A 40 -0.67 22.04 -15.38
C GLN A 40 -0.41 21.36 -14.03
N ALA A 41 -1.28 20.44 -13.60
CA ALA A 41 -1.09 19.68 -12.36
C ALA A 41 0.20 18.86 -12.41
N VAL A 42 0.51 18.22 -13.54
CA VAL A 42 1.77 17.49 -13.74
C VAL A 42 2.98 18.42 -13.67
N ARG A 43 2.93 19.59 -14.32
CA ARG A 43 4.03 20.58 -14.28
C ARG A 43 4.27 21.15 -12.88
N ASP A 44 3.20 21.36 -12.11
CA ASP A 44 3.29 21.81 -10.72
C ASP A 44 3.94 20.73 -9.84
N LEU A 45 3.57 19.46 -10.04
CA LEU A 45 4.18 18.33 -9.34
C LEU A 45 5.66 18.18 -9.69
N GLN A 46 6.02 18.31 -10.97
CA GLN A 46 7.40 18.27 -11.44
C GLN A 46 8.24 19.39 -10.82
N THR A 47 7.74 20.63 -10.84
CA THR A 47 8.44 21.77 -10.24
C THR A 47 8.71 21.55 -8.75
N ARG A 48 7.70 21.04 -8.01
CA ARG A 48 7.86 20.70 -6.59
C ARG A 48 8.84 19.56 -6.36
N PHE A 49 8.80 18.55 -7.23
CA PHE A 49 9.74 17.44 -7.21
C PHE A 49 11.18 17.95 -7.38
N ASP A 50 11.42 18.86 -8.33
CA ASP A 50 12.74 19.43 -8.61
C ASP A 50 13.31 20.22 -7.43
N VAL A 51 12.47 21.04 -6.81
CA VAL A 51 12.84 21.78 -5.60
C VAL A 51 13.27 20.85 -4.49
N ASP A 52 12.50 19.79 -4.24
CA ASP A 52 12.77 18.88 -3.12
C ASP A 52 13.93 17.92 -3.40
N PHE A 53 14.08 17.47 -4.65
CA PHE A 53 15.27 16.73 -5.07
C PHE A 53 16.55 17.57 -4.88
N SER A 54 16.51 18.86 -5.25
CA SER A 54 17.63 19.78 -5.04
C SER A 54 17.95 19.98 -3.55
N LYS A 55 16.93 20.06 -2.68
CA LYS A 55 17.13 20.12 -1.22
C LYS A 55 17.83 18.87 -0.69
N LEU A 56 17.51 17.69 -1.20
CA LEU A 56 18.18 16.44 -0.79
C LEU A 56 19.67 16.45 -1.13
N GLN A 57 20.04 16.97 -2.30
CA GLN A 57 21.45 17.10 -2.70
C GLN A 57 22.23 18.06 -1.79
N ILE A 58 21.58 19.09 -1.24
CA ILE A 58 22.22 19.99 -0.27
C ILE A 58 22.62 19.23 1.00
N TYR A 59 21.77 18.34 1.53
CA TYR A 59 22.12 17.53 2.70
C TYR A 59 23.31 16.59 2.48
N GLU A 60 23.60 16.21 1.23
CA GLU A 60 24.76 15.37 0.90
C GLU A 60 26.07 16.19 0.79
N GLN A 61 25.97 17.46 0.43
CA GLN A 61 27.12 18.34 0.21
C GLN A 61 27.55 19.09 1.48
N VAL A 62 26.64 19.33 2.40
CA VAL A 62 26.89 20.10 3.62
C VAL A 62 27.50 19.20 4.69
N ARG A 63 28.83 19.07 4.70
CA ARG A 63 29.60 18.61 5.88
C ARG A 63 29.97 19.80 6.74
N VAL A 64 28.99 20.38 7.44
CA VAL A 64 29.30 21.38 8.48
C VAL A 64 29.86 20.65 9.69
N LYS A 65 30.87 21.23 10.35
CA LYS A 65 31.33 20.77 11.67
C LYS A 65 30.22 21.06 12.69
N THR A 66 29.20 20.22 12.73
CA THR A 66 28.09 20.28 13.68
C THR A 66 28.35 19.36 14.87
N SER A 67 27.62 19.58 15.96
CA SER A 67 27.56 18.58 17.05
C SER A 67 26.93 17.28 16.54
N GLN A 68 27.17 16.17 17.25
CA GLN A 68 26.57 14.87 16.90
C GLN A 68 25.03 14.93 16.89
N ALA A 69 24.43 15.70 17.80
CA ALA A 69 22.97 15.83 17.89
C ALA A 69 22.38 16.58 16.68
N GLU A 70 23.07 17.61 16.20
CA GLU A 70 22.69 18.35 15.00
C GLU A 70 22.87 17.49 13.74
N GLU A 71 23.97 16.72 13.66
CA GLU A 71 24.18 15.77 12.57
C GLU A 71 23.06 14.72 12.53
N ASP A 72 22.70 14.14 13.68
CA ASP A 72 21.62 13.16 13.80
C ASP A 72 20.26 13.75 13.35
N ALA A 73 19.99 15.01 13.69
CA ALA A 73 18.77 15.71 13.30
C ALA A 73 18.73 16.03 11.79
N LEU A 74 19.85 16.45 11.20
CA LEU A 74 19.97 16.68 9.76
C LEU A 74 19.79 15.37 8.98
N LEU A 75 20.41 14.28 9.44
CA LEU A 75 20.22 12.96 8.83
C LEU A 75 18.78 12.47 8.95
N TYR A 76 18.13 12.68 10.10
CA TYR A 76 16.70 12.38 10.26
C TYR A 76 15.85 13.17 9.27
N ARG A 77 16.11 14.49 9.12
CA ARG A 77 15.38 15.33 8.17
C ARG A 77 15.59 14.87 6.73
N ARG A 78 16.83 14.59 6.34
CA ARG A 78 17.16 14.05 5.01
C ARG A 78 16.38 12.77 4.73
N ASP A 79 16.41 11.80 5.64
CA ASP A 79 15.73 10.51 5.45
C ASP A 79 14.21 10.68 5.33
N SER A 80 13.62 11.58 6.13
CA SER A 80 12.21 11.93 6.03
C SER A 80 11.85 12.60 4.70
N GLU A 81 12.69 13.51 4.20
CA GLU A 81 12.46 14.20 2.93
C GLU A 81 12.62 13.24 1.73
N ALA A 82 13.55 12.30 1.81
CA ALA A 82 13.73 11.27 0.79
C ALA A 82 12.47 10.39 0.65
N LEU A 83 11.86 10.01 1.78
CA LEU A 83 10.59 9.27 1.79
C LEU A 83 9.42 10.11 1.25
N ALA A 84 9.37 11.40 1.59
CA ALA A 84 8.36 12.30 1.05
C ALA A 84 8.49 12.45 -0.48
N LEU A 85 9.71 12.53 -0.99
CA LEU A 85 9.97 12.60 -2.42
C LEU A 85 9.56 11.31 -3.16
N LEU A 86 9.85 10.14 -2.57
CA LEU A 86 9.38 8.85 -3.09
C LEU A 86 7.86 8.78 -3.20
N SER A 87 7.14 9.16 -2.13
CA SER A 87 5.67 9.19 -2.14
C SER A 87 5.13 10.13 -3.24
N ARG A 88 5.75 11.29 -3.43
CA ARG A 88 5.35 12.22 -4.50
C ARG A 88 5.64 11.71 -5.89
N THR A 89 6.72 10.95 -6.06
CA THR A 89 7.02 10.27 -7.32
C THR A 89 5.87 9.34 -7.71
N GLY A 90 5.35 8.57 -6.75
CA GLY A 90 4.18 7.71 -6.96
C GLY A 90 2.93 8.49 -7.38
N LYS A 91 2.65 9.62 -6.71
CA LYS A 91 1.53 10.50 -7.07
C LYS A 91 1.69 11.10 -8.47
N MET A 92 2.89 11.57 -8.80
CA MET A 92 3.19 12.13 -10.13
C MET A 92 3.05 11.07 -11.22
N ALA A 93 3.49 9.84 -10.96
CA ALA A 93 3.28 8.71 -11.85
C ALA A 93 1.79 8.44 -12.11
N GLN A 94 0.96 8.43 -11.07
CA GLN A 94 -0.50 8.29 -11.23
C GLN A 94 -1.10 9.41 -12.09
N THR A 95 -0.76 10.68 -11.81
CA THR A 95 -1.26 11.82 -12.60
C THR A 95 -0.77 11.79 -14.05
N LEU A 96 0.41 11.22 -14.33
CA LEU A 96 0.89 11.01 -15.69
C LEU A 96 0.09 9.95 -16.44
N ALA A 97 -0.39 8.92 -15.74
CA ALA A 97 -1.21 7.86 -16.33
C ALA A 97 -2.56 8.39 -16.85
N ASP A 98 -3.08 9.49 -16.27
CA ASP A 98 -4.30 10.18 -16.72
C ASP A 98 -4.12 10.96 -18.04
N LEU A 99 -2.88 11.26 -18.43
CA LEU A 99 -2.60 11.96 -19.68
C LEU A 99 -2.53 10.98 -20.86
N PRO A 100 -2.96 11.36 -22.07
CA PRO A 100 -2.79 10.54 -23.27
C PRO A 100 -1.32 10.14 -23.50
N GLU A 101 -1.06 8.92 -23.96
CA GLU A 101 0.32 8.41 -24.17
C GLU A 101 1.15 9.26 -25.15
N ASN A 102 0.51 9.92 -26.10
CA ASN A 102 1.15 10.81 -27.08
C ASN A 102 1.26 12.27 -26.60
N ASN A 103 0.86 12.57 -25.37
CA ASN A 103 0.95 13.91 -24.81
C ASN A 103 2.40 14.32 -24.59
N ALA A 104 2.80 15.49 -25.10
CA ALA A 104 4.18 15.96 -25.00
C ALA A 104 4.65 16.16 -23.56
N THR A 105 3.79 16.71 -22.68
CA THR A 105 4.07 16.89 -21.25
C THR A 105 4.31 15.53 -20.58
N ARG A 106 3.47 14.53 -20.88
CA ARG A 106 3.64 13.17 -20.36
C ARG A 106 4.99 12.58 -20.75
N ILE A 107 5.33 12.62 -22.04
CA ILE A 107 6.58 12.07 -22.58
C ILE A 107 7.80 12.74 -21.93
N GLU A 108 7.78 14.07 -21.80
CA GLU A 108 8.86 14.84 -21.17
C GLU A 108 9.08 14.43 -19.71
N VAL A 109 8.01 14.40 -18.92
CA VAL A 109 8.09 14.14 -17.47
C VAL A 109 8.40 12.67 -17.18
N GLU A 110 7.85 11.72 -17.94
CA GLU A 110 8.22 10.30 -17.83
C GLU A 110 9.70 10.07 -18.11
N SER A 111 10.27 10.76 -19.10
CA SER A 111 11.70 10.68 -19.43
C SER A 111 12.56 11.16 -18.26
N GLN A 112 12.21 12.31 -17.67
CA GLN A 112 12.90 12.84 -16.50
C GLN A 112 12.77 11.93 -15.27
N LEU A 113 11.57 11.39 -15.02
CA LEU A 113 11.36 10.43 -13.94
C LEU A 113 12.20 9.18 -14.13
N ARG A 114 12.25 8.62 -15.34
CA ARG A 114 13.11 7.48 -15.66
C ARG A 114 14.57 7.75 -15.32
N GLN A 115 15.08 8.92 -15.71
CA GLN A 115 16.46 9.31 -15.41
C GLN A 115 16.70 9.41 -13.90
N ARG A 116 15.76 9.94 -13.12
CA ARG A 116 15.94 10.18 -11.68
C ARG A 116 15.70 8.97 -10.80
N LEU A 117 14.87 8.04 -11.26
CA LEU A 117 14.62 6.78 -10.58
C LEU A 117 15.60 5.68 -11.02
N ALA A 118 16.50 5.97 -11.96
CA ALA A 118 17.62 5.09 -12.25
C ALA A 118 18.44 4.87 -10.96
N GLY A 119 18.55 3.62 -10.51
CA GLY A 119 19.26 3.27 -9.27
C GLY A 119 18.47 3.54 -7.97
N ILE A 120 17.14 3.71 -8.05
CA ILE A 120 16.32 3.95 -6.85
C ILE A 120 16.37 2.79 -5.85
N ASP A 121 16.55 1.57 -6.33
CA ASP A 121 16.78 0.37 -5.54
C ASP A 121 17.97 0.54 -4.59
N THR A 122 19.11 1.01 -5.12
CA THR A 122 20.33 1.27 -4.35
C THR A 122 20.11 2.37 -3.30
N LEU A 123 19.35 3.41 -3.66
CA LEU A 123 19.02 4.51 -2.73
C LEU A 123 18.14 4.04 -1.57
N ILE A 124 17.08 3.27 -1.86
CA ILE A 124 16.15 2.78 -0.83
C ILE A 124 16.84 1.74 0.06
N ILE A 125 17.53 0.76 -0.53
CA ILE A 125 18.23 -0.29 0.23
C ILE A 125 19.36 0.33 1.07
N GLY A 126 20.19 1.19 0.48
CA GLY A 126 21.25 1.89 1.20
C GLY A 126 20.70 2.80 2.31
N GLY A 127 19.54 3.44 2.10
CA GLY A 127 18.82 4.18 3.13
C GLY A 127 18.40 3.30 4.30
N LEU A 128 17.84 2.12 4.01
CA LEU A 128 17.45 1.15 5.03
C LEU A 128 18.65 0.67 5.86
N GLU A 129 19.78 0.37 5.20
CA GLU A 129 21.00 -0.05 5.88
C GLU A 129 21.57 1.05 6.79
N ARG A 130 21.55 2.31 6.34
CA ARG A 130 21.96 3.46 7.18
C ARG A 130 21.08 3.59 8.42
N LEU A 131 19.75 3.44 8.27
CA LEU A 131 18.82 3.48 9.39
C LEU A 131 19.09 2.33 10.37
N ASN A 132 19.33 1.11 9.88
CA ASN A 132 19.66 -0.03 10.73
C ASN A 132 20.93 0.21 11.56
N ARG A 133 22.02 0.68 10.95
CA ARG A 133 23.26 1.01 11.66
C ARG A 133 23.03 2.04 12.77
N ARG A 134 22.34 3.13 12.47
CA ARG A 134 22.04 4.20 13.44
C ARG A 134 21.16 3.70 14.60
N ILE A 135 20.20 2.81 14.32
CA ILE A 135 19.38 2.17 15.36
C ILE A 135 20.25 1.31 16.28
N ASP A 136 21.15 0.51 15.71
CA ASP A 136 22.02 -0.38 16.49
C ASP A 136 23.02 0.42 17.33
N GLU A 137 23.63 1.47 16.76
CA GLU A 137 24.50 2.41 17.48
C GLU A 137 23.76 3.16 18.60
N ALA A 138 22.52 3.61 18.37
CA ALA A 138 21.71 4.24 19.40
C ALA A 138 21.36 3.25 20.53
N ARG A 139 20.98 2.02 20.19
CA ARG A 139 20.67 0.96 21.17
C ARG A 139 21.87 0.57 22.02
N ALA A 140 23.06 0.48 21.42
CA ALA A 140 24.29 0.15 22.14
C ALA A 140 24.65 1.20 23.22
N ARG A 141 24.22 2.46 23.03
CA ARG A 141 24.47 3.54 23.99
C ARG A 141 23.50 3.53 25.18
N VAL A 142 22.25 3.08 25.01
CA VAL A 142 21.19 3.16 26.03
C VAL A 142 21.60 2.63 27.42
N PRO A 143 22.28 1.48 27.57
CA PRO A 143 22.63 0.95 28.90
C PRO A 143 23.59 1.85 29.70
N SER A 144 24.36 2.71 29.02
CA SER A 144 25.31 3.63 29.65
C SER A 144 24.68 4.97 30.06
N LEU A 145 23.46 5.27 29.60
CA LEU A 145 22.77 6.53 29.82
C LEU A 145 21.82 6.45 31.01
N LYS A 146 21.58 7.59 31.67
CA LYS A 146 20.64 7.71 32.80
C LYS A 146 19.77 8.95 32.65
N GLY A 147 18.61 8.95 33.32
CA GLY A 147 17.72 10.11 33.38
C GLY A 147 17.29 10.60 31.99
N VAL A 148 17.41 11.90 31.77
CA VAL A 148 16.95 12.57 30.53
C VAL A 148 17.67 12.03 29.28
N ASP A 149 18.96 11.73 29.37
CA ASP A 149 19.74 11.24 28.21
C ASP A 149 19.26 9.87 27.74
N GLN A 150 18.90 8.99 28.68
CA GLN A 150 18.34 7.67 28.37
C GLN A 150 16.99 7.81 27.68
N PHE A 151 16.15 8.74 28.14
CA PHE A 151 14.84 9.02 27.53
C PHE A 151 15.00 9.55 26.09
N GLN A 152 15.91 10.51 25.89
CA GLN A 152 16.21 11.06 24.56
C GLN A 152 16.73 10.00 23.59
N ALA A 153 17.63 9.12 24.03
CA ALA A 153 18.13 8.01 23.21
C ALA A 153 17.02 7.02 22.82
N ARG A 154 16.11 6.70 23.74
CA ARG A 154 14.93 5.85 23.43
C ARG A 154 13.97 6.53 22.45
N ALA A 155 13.74 7.82 22.59
CA ALA A 155 12.94 8.59 21.63
C ALA A 155 13.59 8.59 20.23
N GLN A 156 14.92 8.79 20.15
CA GLN A 156 15.67 8.71 18.90
C GLN A 156 15.52 7.33 18.24
N ILE A 157 15.68 6.24 19.00
CA ILE A 157 15.49 4.87 18.49
C ILE A 157 14.08 4.71 17.92
N SER A 158 13.06 5.19 18.62
CA SER A 158 11.67 5.12 18.15
C SER A 158 11.47 5.86 16.83
N SER A 159 11.98 7.10 16.71
CA SER A 159 11.91 7.88 15.47
C SER A 159 12.67 7.23 14.31
N LEU A 160 13.83 6.63 14.55
CA LEU A 160 14.58 5.90 13.52
C LEU A 160 13.86 4.61 13.11
N GLN A 161 13.22 3.91 14.04
CA GLN A 161 12.39 2.74 13.72
C GLN A 161 11.20 3.14 12.84
N ASP A 162 10.53 4.25 13.13
CA ASP A 162 9.44 4.76 12.29
C ASP A 162 9.91 5.02 10.85
N LEU A 163 11.04 5.72 10.67
CA LEU A 163 11.65 5.91 9.35
C LEU A 163 12.00 4.57 8.67
N ARG A 164 12.49 3.58 9.43
CA ARG A 164 12.82 2.26 8.90
C ARG A 164 11.59 1.56 8.33
N TYR A 165 10.48 1.55 9.05
CA TYR A 165 9.23 0.93 8.58
C TYR A 165 8.62 1.68 7.41
N LYS A 166 8.68 3.01 7.41
CA LYS A 166 8.27 3.83 6.25
C LYS A 166 9.13 3.53 5.01
N THR A 167 10.44 3.32 5.18
CA THR A 167 11.34 2.93 4.10
C THR A 167 11.00 1.53 3.55
N MET A 168 10.76 0.57 4.43
CA MET A 168 10.32 -0.78 4.06
C MET A 168 8.98 -0.74 3.29
N ARG A 169 8.03 0.10 3.73
CA ARG A 169 6.77 0.31 3.01
C ARG A 169 6.99 0.94 1.63
N ALA A 170 7.85 1.95 1.54
CA ALA A 170 8.18 2.61 0.28
C ALA A 170 8.80 1.64 -0.76
N MET A 171 9.51 0.60 -0.32
CA MET A 171 9.99 -0.47 -1.22
C MET A 171 8.84 -1.15 -1.96
N ALA A 172 7.71 -1.40 -1.29
CA ALA A 172 6.54 -2.03 -1.91
C ALA A 172 5.73 -1.04 -2.75
N GLU A 173 5.62 0.21 -2.29
CA GLU A 173 4.79 1.24 -2.95
C GLU A 173 5.38 1.77 -4.26
N ILE A 174 6.69 1.62 -4.50
CA ILE A 174 7.34 2.16 -5.70
C ILE A 174 7.18 1.26 -6.94
N PHE A 175 6.89 -0.03 -6.78
CA PHE A 175 6.84 -0.97 -7.92
C PHE A 175 5.84 -0.60 -9.02
N PRO A 176 4.60 -0.14 -8.73
CA PRO A 176 3.68 0.31 -9.77
C PRO A 176 4.26 1.47 -10.60
N THR A 177 5.01 2.37 -9.97
CA THR A 177 5.69 3.47 -10.67
C THR A 177 6.82 2.96 -11.56
N LEU A 178 7.61 1.99 -11.10
CA LEU A 178 8.68 1.40 -11.90
C LEU A 178 8.11 0.64 -13.11
N GLU A 179 7.01 -0.10 -12.91
CA GLU A 179 6.30 -0.80 -13.98
C GLU A 179 5.77 0.17 -15.04
N MET A 180 5.06 1.21 -14.62
CA MET A 180 4.53 2.25 -15.51
C MET A 180 5.64 2.90 -16.35
N LEU A 181 6.80 3.17 -15.74
CA LEU A 181 7.94 3.79 -16.40
C LEU A 181 8.80 2.82 -17.22
N GLY A 182 8.49 1.51 -17.20
CA GLY A 182 9.29 0.49 -17.87
C GLY A 182 10.70 0.32 -17.29
N ILE A 183 10.90 0.66 -16.01
CA ILE A 183 12.18 0.48 -15.32
C ILE A 183 12.25 -0.95 -14.80
N PRO A 184 13.26 -1.76 -15.16
CA PRO A 184 13.40 -3.13 -14.65
C PRO A 184 13.52 -3.14 -13.12
N TYR A 185 12.70 -3.93 -12.43
CA TYR A 185 12.64 -3.94 -10.96
C TYR A 185 12.65 -5.35 -10.32
N GLU A 186 12.82 -6.42 -11.10
CA GLU A 186 12.69 -7.80 -10.59
C GLU A 186 13.70 -8.15 -9.48
N ASP A 187 14.96 -7.73 -9.63
CA ASP A 187 15.98 -7.94 -8.59
C ASP A 187 15.66 -7.18 -7.32
N PHE A 188 15.19 -5.94 -7.47
CA PHE A 188 14.76 -5.13 -6.34
C PHE A 188 13.53 -5.73 -5.65
N ARG A 189 12.56 -6.22 -6.42
CA ARG A 189 11.37 -6.90 -5.89
C ARG A 189 11.71 -8.13 -5.06
N ARG A 190 12.61 -9.00 -5.57
CA ARG A 190 13.07 -10.19 -4.83
C ARG A 190 13.77 -9.81 -3.52
N GLN A 191 14.59 -8.77 -3.55
CA GLN A 191 15.27 -8.28 -2.34
C GLN A 191 14.29 -7.67 -1.33
N ALA A 192 13.35 -6.85 -1.79
CA ALA A 192 12.32 -6.26 -0.94
C ALA A 192 11.44 -7.34 -0.29
N GLU A 193 11.03 -8.36 -1.04
CA GLU A 193 10.26 -9.49 -0.51
C GLU A 193 11.03 -10.22 0.59
N LEU A 194 12.31 -10.50 0.39
CA LEU A 194 13.16 -11.14 1.39
C LEU A 194 13.31 -10.28 2.65
N ILE A 195 13.55 -8.98 2.49
CA ILE A 195 13.70 -8.03 3.61
C ILE A 195 12.41 -7.96 4.43
N LEU A 196 11.27 -7.75 3.75
CA LEU A 196 9.96 -7.62 4.39
C LEU A 196 9.53 -8.92 5.07
N THR A 197 9.75 -10.07 4.43
CA THR A 197 9.42 -11.39 4.99
C THR A 197 10.24 -11.66 6.25
N ARG A 198 11.56 -11.44 6.20
CA ARG A 198 12.42 -11.55 7.39
C ARG A 198 11.96 -10.64 8.51
N GLN A 199 11.54 -9.43 8.20
CA GLN A 199 11.03 -8.50 9.20
C GLN A 199 9.70 -8.96 9.79
N ALA A 200 8.79 -9.51 8.98
CA ALA A 200 7.53 -10.07 9.44
C ALA A 200 7.77 -11.25 10.39
N GLU A 201 8.62 -12.21 10.01
CA GLU A 201 9.00 -13.36 10.85
C GLU A 201 9.60 -12.91 12.19
N ARG A 202 10.49 -11.92 12.15
CA ARG A 202 11.07 -11.33 13.36
C ARG A 202 10.01 -10.77 14.29
N LEU A 203 9.03 -10.05 13.76
CA LEU A 203 7.94 -9.45 14.55
C LEU A 203 7.00 -10.51 15.11
N VAL A 204 6.67 -11.55 14.35
CA VAL A 204 5.91 -12.71 14.86
C VAL A 204 6.64 -13.36 16.03
N ALA A 205 7.95 -13.60 15.90
CA ALA A 205 8.75 -14.19 16.96
C ALA A 205 8.78 -13.32 18.23
N LEU A 206 8.91 -12.00 18.09
CA LEU A 206 8.90 -11.07 19.21
C LEU A 206 7.53 -10.98 19.90
N LEU A 207 6.43 -11.03 19.15
CA LEU A 207 5.08 -11.10 19.69
C LEU A 207 4.86 -12.40 20.48
N SER A 208 5.31 -13.54 19.95
CA SER A 208 5.24 -14.81 20.69
C SER A 208 6.13 -14.82 21.93
N PHE A 209 7.29 -14.16 21.87
CA PHE A 209 8.18 -14.03 23.03
C PHE A 209 7.55 -13.16 24.13
N SER A 210 6.96 -12.02 23.77
CA SER A 210 6.27 -11.13 24.73
C SER A 210 5.01 -11.77 25.32
N GLU A 211 4.26 -12.59 24.55
CA GLU A 211 3.19 -13.44 25.10
C GLU A 211 3.73 -14.39 26.19
N ALA A 212 4.84 -15.08 25.93
CA ALA A 212 5.43 -16.01 26.91
C ALA A 212 5.94 -15.27 28.16
N ALA A 213 6.60 -14.12 27.99
CA ALA A 213 7.11 -13.32 29.09
C ALA A 213 5.99 -12.75 29.98
N THR A 214 4.89 -12.29 29.38
CA THR A 214 3.73 -11.78 30.15
C THR A 214 3.01 -12.90 30.92
N ALA A 215 2.94 -14.11 30.37
CA ALA A 215 2.41 -15.27 31.09
C ALA A 215 3.24 -15.62 32.32
N GLU A 216 4.57 -15.56 32.22
CA GLU A 216 5.48 -15.80 33.35
C GLU A 216 5.32 -14.72 34.44
N ILE A 217 5.24 -13.44 34.05
CA ILE A 217 5.02 -12.34 34.99
C ILE A 217 3.67 -12.49 35.72
N ALA A 218 2.62 -12.96 35.02
CA ALA A 218 1.33 -13.21 35.65
C ALA A 218 1.38 -14.37 36.68
N ALA A 219 2.14 -15.42 36.40
CA ALA A 219 2.38 -16.51 37.34
C ALA A 219 3.14 -16.01 38.59
N GLU A 220 4.22 -15.24 38.40
CA GLU A 220 5.02 -14.68 39.49
C GLU A 220 4.24 -13.64 40.32
N HIS A 221 3.43 -12.80 39.68
CA HIS A 221 2.57 -11.82 40.37
C HIS A 221 1.51 -12.51 41.24
N SER A 222 0.98 -13.65 40.81
CA SER A 222 0.07 -14.47 41.62
C SER A 222 0.74 -15.00 42.88
N ALA A 223 2.05 -15.27 42.83
CA ALA A 223 2.84 -15.67 43.99
C ALA A 223 3.29 -14.48 44.85
N ASN A 224 3.45 -13.29 44.26
CA ASN A 224 3.95 -12.10 44.96
C ASN A 224 3.25 -10.79 44.52
N PRO A 225 2.00 -10.53 44.98
CA PRO A 225 1.14 -9.47 44.46
C PRO A 225 1.61 -8.02 44.75
N GLY A 226 2.57 -7.84 45.67
CA GLY A 226 3.07 -6.53 46.10
C GLY A 226 4.30 -6.03 45.34
N ASN A 227 4.83 -6.79 44.38
CA ASN A 227 6.06 -6.42 43.69
C ASN A 227 5.80 -5.38 42.58
N SER A 228 6.12 -4.11 42.86
CA SER A 228 5.99 -2.99 41.92
C SER A 228 6.89 -3.12 40.69
N GLU A 229 8.01 -3.86 40.78
CA GLU A 229 8.90 -4.11 39.64
C GLU A 229 8.23 -5.01 38.58
N LEU A 230 7.43 -6.00 39.01
CA LEU A 230 6.67 -6.86 38.10
C LEU A 230 5.60 -6.08 37.33
N VAL A 231 4.94 -5.13 37.99
CA VAL A 231 3.94 -4.26 37.35
C VAL A 231 4.61 -3.36 36.30
N LEU A 232 5.78 -2.79 36.63
CA LEU A 232 6.55 -1.99 35.69
C LEU A 232 7.03 -2.83 34.49
N ALA A 233 7.61 -4.01 34.74
CA ALA A 233 8.07 -4.92 33.69
C ALA A 233 6.92 -5.35 32.76
N TYR A 234 5.75 -5.69 33.32
CA TYR A 234 4.56 -6.00 32.55
C TYR A 234 4.15 -4.83 31.64
N SER A 235 4.11 -3.60 32.18
CA SER A 235 3.75 -2.43 31.39
C SER A 235 4.72 -2.14 30.25
N GLU A 236 6.04 -2.33 30.45
CA GLU A 236 7.04 -2.14 29.41
C GLU A 236 6.91 -3.20 28.30
N ILE A 237 6.68 -4.46 28.66
CA ILE A 237 6.47 -5.53 27.67
C ILE A 237 5.19 -5.31 26.88
N GLN A 238 4.10 -4.87 27.52
CA GLN A 238 2.84 -4.56 26.82
C GLN A 238 3.02 -3.41 25.82
N ALA A 239 3.69 -2.32 26.22
CA ALA A 239 3.97 -1.21 25.31
C ALA A 239 4.81 -1.65 24.09
N GLN A 240 5.80 -2.53 24.30
CA GLN A 240 6.60 -3.11 23.22
C GLN A 240 5.76 -4.03 22.32
N HIS A 241 4.91 -4.87 22.90
CA HIS A 241 4.03 -5.78 22.18
C HIS A 241 3.07 -5.02 21.25
N GLU A 242 2.45 -3.94 21.74
CA GLU A 242 1.58 -3.09 20.92
C GLU A 242 2.34 -2.44 19.76
N GLN A 243 3.55 -1.96 20.02
CA GLN A 243 4.41 -1.38 18.99
C GLN A 243 4.80 -2.42 17.92
N GLU A 244 5.15 -3.63 18.33
CA GLU A 244 5.49 -4.73 17.42
C GLU A 244 4.29 -5.18 16.59
N LEU A 245 3.09 -5.22 17.17
CA LEU A 245 1.86 -5.52 16.47
C LEU A 245 1.54 -4.45 15.41
N ALA A 246 1.68 -3.17 15.77
CA ALA A 246 1.51 -2.06 14.83
C ALA A 246 2.51 -2.15 13.65
N GLN A 247 3.75 -2.55 13.93
CA GLN A 247 4.77 -2.75 12.91
C GLN A 247 4.47 -3.97 12.02
N LEU A 248 3.97 -5.06 12.60
CA LEU A 248 3.61 -6.27 11.85
C LEU A 248 2.48 -5.96 10.86
N ILE A 249 1.50 -5.15 11.26
CA ILE A 249 0.44 -4.67 10.37
C ILE A 249 1.05 -3.94 9.16
N GLN A 250 1.92 -2.97 9.38
CA GLN A 250 2.54 -2.20 8.29
C GLN A 250 3.34 -3.07 7.31
N ILE A 251 4.13 -4.03 7.82
CA ILE A 251 4.91 -4.96 6.99
C ILE A 251 3.99 -5.93 6.23
N THR A 252 2.94 -6.41 6.89
CA THR A 252 1.92 -7.28 6.28
C THR A 252 1.22 -6.57 5.12
N ASP A 253 0.90 -5.28 5.28
CA ASP A 253 0.30 -4.48 4.21
C ASP A 253 1.28 -4.27 3.05
N ALA A 254 2.56 -3.97 3.33
CA ALA A 254 3.59 -3.85 2.30
C ALA A 254 3.81 -5.15 1.50
N LEU A 255 3.87 -6.30 2.18
CA LEU A 255 3.92 -7.62 1.53
C LEU A 255 2.67 -7.88 0.67
N GLY A 256 1.50 -7.46 1.16
CA GLY A 256 0.24 -7.56 0.42
C GLY A 256 0.23 -6.77 -0.88
N LEU A 257 0.80 -5.55 -0.89
CA LEU A 257 0.95 -4.74 -2.11
C LEU A 257 1.81 -5.44 -3.18
N MET A 258 2.78 -6.24 -2.76
CA MET A 258 3.67 -7.00 -3.66
C MET A 258 3.06 -8.33 -4.14
N GLY A 259 1.85 -8.68 -3.68
CA GLY A 259 1.17 -9.93 -4.01
C GLY A 259 1.66 -11.15 -3.21
N VAL A 260 2.40 -10.95 -2.12
CA VAL A 260 2.87 -12.05 -1.27
C VAL A 260 1.72 -12.60 -0.43
N ASN A 261 1.70 -13.92 -0.18
CA ASN A 261 0.68 -14.52 0.68
C ASN A 261 0.92 -14.14 2.15
N VAL A 262 0.03 -13.30 2.68
CA VAL A 262 0.11 -12.77 4.04
C VAL A 262 -0.87 -13.40 5.02
N SER A 263 -1.50 -14.53 4.64
CA SER A 263 -2.53 -15.19 5.45
C SER A 263 -2.04 -15.56 6.85
N THR A 264 -0.80 -16.06 6.95
CA THR A 264 -0.18 -16.45 8.22
C THR A 264 0.01 -15.24 9.15
N TYR A 265 0.54 -14.13 8.63
CA TYR A 265 0.75 -12.91 9.42
C TYR A 265 -0.57 -12.27 9.84
N ARG A 266 -1.57 -12.27 8.95
CA ARG A 266 -2.93 -11.80 9.29
C ARG A 266 -3.57 -12.63 10.40
N ALA A 267 -3.37 -13.95 10.39
CA ALA A 267 -3.86 -14.81 11.47
C ALA A 267 -3.21 -14.46 12.81
N VAL A 268 -1.89 -14.20 12.84
CA VAL A 268 -1.20 -13.72 14.05
C VAL A 268 -1.78 -12.39 14.50
N ILE A 269 -1.93 -11.40 13.61
CA ILE A 269 -2.51 -10.09 13.95
C ILE A 269 -3.92 -10.24 14.56
N VAL A 270 -4.77 -11.10 13.98
CA VAL A 270 -6.12 -11.34 14.49
C VAL A 270 -6.09 -12.01 15.87
N LYS A 271 -5.23 -13.02 16.06
CA LYS A 271 -5.03 -13.69 17.35
C LYS A 271 -4.64 -12.66 18.43
N GLN A 272 -3.64 -11.82 18.15
CA GLN A 272 -3.15 -10.82 19.11
C GLN A 272 -4.20 -9.74 19.41
N ARG A 273 -4.97 -9.29 18.40
CA ARG A 273 -6.06 -8.31 18.60
C ARG A 273 -7.20 -8.87 19.46
N GLY A 274 -7.48 -10.17 19.37
CA GLY A 274 -8.49 -10.84 20.20
C GLY A 274 -8.12 -10.88 21.69
N VAL A 275 -6.82 -10.85 22.02
CA VAL A 275 -6.31 -10.83 23.40
C VAL A 275 -6.36 -9.42 24.02
N LEU A 276 -6.32 -8.36 23.20
CA LEU A 276 -6.32 -6.95 23.65
C LEU A 276 -7.71 -6.28 23.68
N SER A 277 -8.78 -7.00 23.35
CA SER A 277 -10.11 -6.43 23.07
C SER A 277 -10.95 -6.06 24.31
N VAL A 278 -10.37 -5.73 25.46
CA VAL A 278 -11.19 -5.32 26.62
C VAL A 278 -10.94 -3.89 27.12
N ASP A 279 -9.84 -3.17 26.80
CA ASP A 279 -9.70 -1.85 27.48
C ASP A 279 -9.04 -0.63 26.81
N ILE A 280 -8.22 -0.66 25.73
CA ILE A 280 -7.36 0.55 25.49
C ILE A 280 -7.33 1.21 24.09
N PHE A 281 -7.81 0.62 22.99
CA PHE A 281 -7.68 1.29 21.68
C PHE A 281 -8.82 2.26 21.32
N LYS A 282 -8.70 3.50 21.82
CA LYS A 282 -9.43 4.68 21.32
C LYS A 282 -9.15 4.90 19.83
N GLY A 283 -10.18 4.78 19.00
CA GLY A 283 -10.16 4.84 17.53
C GLY A 283 -9.75 6.15 16.85
N LYS A 284 -8.94 7.02 17.47
CA LYS A 284 -8.47 8.29 16.85
C LYS A 284 -7.18 8.16 16.03
N VAL A 285 -6.29 7.22 16.36
CA VAL A 285 -5.02 7.04 15.60
C VAL A 285 -5.24 6.16 14.35
N LEU A 286 -6.11 5.15 14.46
CA LEU A 286 -6.49 4.30 13.33
C LEU A 286 -7.36 5.02 12.31
N GLN A 287 -8.23 5.94 12.73
CA GLN A 287 -9.07 6.71 11.81
C GLN A 287 -8.27 7.60 10.87
N ASN A 288 -7.17 8.22 11.32
CA ASN A 288 -6.38 9.10 10.45
C ASN A 288 -5.59 8.31 9.39
N ILE A 289 -5.11 7.11 9.74
CA ILE A 289 -4.38 6.23 8.80
C ILE A 289 -5.36 5.51 7.85
N LEU A 290 -6.54 5.10 8.32
CA LEU A 290 -7.58 4.49 7.49
C LEU A 290 -8.30 5.52 6.60
N ALA A 291 -8.46 6.78 7.05
CA ALA A 291 -9.03 7.85 6.24
C ALA A 291 -8.11 8.25 5.08
N GLU A 292 -6.79 8.32 5.31
CA GLU A 292 -5.81 8.49 4.22
C GLU A 292 -5.82 7.30 3.25
N TYR A 293 -6.09 6.09 3.73
CA TYR A 293 -6.18 4.88 2.90
C TYR A 293 -7.49 4.80 2.10
N TYR A 294 -8.62 5.26 2.66
CA TYR A 294 -9.91 5.29 1.98
C TYR A 294 -9.91 6.27 0.79
N GLU A 295 -9.29 7.44 0.93
CA GLU A 295 -9.14 8.39 -0.18
C GLU A 295 -8.17 7.87 -1.25
N SER A 296 -7.11 7.15 -0.88
CA SER A 296 -6.18 6.54 -1.84
C SER A 296 -6.79 5.37 -2.62
N ILE A 297 -7.57 4.50 -1.96
CA ILE A 297 -8.30 3.41 -2.61
C ILE A 297 -9.37 3.95 -3.58
N ARG A 298 -10.07 5.03 -3.20
CA ARG A 298 -11.12 5.63 -4.04
C ARG A 298 -10.56 6.17 -5.36
N PHE A 299 -9.34 6.71 -5.35
CA PHE A 299 -8.65 7.19 -6.55
C PHE A 299 -8.27 6.02 -7.48
N TYR A 300 -7.69 4.93 -6.94
CA TYR A 300 -7.40 3.71 -7.69
C TYR A 300 -8.64 2.99 -8.23
N LEU A 301 -9.77 3.06 -7.50
CA LEU A 301 -11.06 2.53 -7.97
C LEU A 301 -11.70 3.42 -9.03
N HIS A 302 -11.36 4.71 -9.15
CA HIS A 302 -11.98 5.57 -10.16
C HIS A 302 -11.35 5.44 -11.54
N GLU A 303 -10.02 5.27 -11.61
CA GLU A 303 -9.26 5.09 -12.87
C GLU A 303 -9.39 3.69 -13.47
N ASN A 304 -9.55 2.65 -12.62
CA ASN A 304 -9.71 1.26 -13.07
C ASN A 304 -11.08 0.67 -12.70
N ALA A 305 -12.08 1.51 -12.35
CA ALA A 305 -13.44 1.08 -11.95
C ALA A 305 -13.98 0.01 -12.88
N VAL A 306 -13.95 0.31 -14.17
CA VAL A 306 -14.57 -0.53 -15.20
C VAL A 306 -13.82 -1.85 -15.35
N ASN A 307 -12.48 -1.85 -15.32
CA ASN A 307 -11.67 -3.05 -15.48
C ASN A 307 -11.67 -3.94 -14.23
N VAL A 308 -11.64 -3.36 -13.03
CA VAL A 308 -11.72 -4.10 -11.75
C VAL A 308 -13.13 -4.61 -11.51
N VAL A 309 -14.17 -3.82 -11.78
CA VAL A 309 -15.57 -4.29 -11.73
C VAL A 309 -15.81 -5.36 -12.78
N LEU A 310 -15.32 -5.23 -14.02
CA LEU A 310 -15.43 -6.29 -15.03
C LEU A 310 -14.67 -7.55 -14.63
N LYS A 311 -13.42 -7.47 -14.16
CA LYS A 311 -12.66 -8.64 -13.69
C LYS A 311 -13.34 -9.32 -12.51
N THR A 312 -13.86 -8.53 -11.56
CA THR A 312 -14.62 -9.06 -10.41
C THR A 312 -15.95 -9.68 -10.86
N LEU A 313 -16.66 -9.05 -11.80
CA LEU A 313 -17.87 -9.58 -12.43
C LEU A 313 -17.56 -10.88 -13.17
N PHE A 314 -16.45 -10.97 -13.90
CA PHE A 314 -16.00 -12.19 -14.57
C PHE A 314 -15.66 -13.29 -13.59
N ILE A 315 -15.00 -12.98 -12.47
CA ILE A 315 -14.74 -13.96 -11.41
C ILE A 315 -16.07 -14.47 -10.83
N ILE A 316 -17.01 -13.58 -10.50
CA ILE A 316 -18.35 -13.95 -10.02
C ILE A 316 -19.10 -14.78 -11.07
N LEU A 317 -19.00 -14.41 -12.35
CA LEU A 317 -19.61 -15.12 -13.48
C LEU A 317 -19.00 -16.51 -13.66
N ILE A 318 -17.68 -16.65 -13.53
CA ILE A 318 -16.97 -17.94 -13.57
C ILE A 318 -17.42 -18.81 -12.41
N PHE A 319 -17.49 -18.28 -11.19
CA PHE A 319 -18.01 -19.01 -10.03
C PHE A 319 -19.48 -19.42 -10.23
N PHE A 320 -20.30 -18.54 -10.83
CA PHE A 320 -21.70 -18.82 -11.10
C PHE A 320 -21.87 -19.89 -12.19
N ALA A 321 -21.11 -19.79 -13.29
CA ALA A 321 -21.07 -20.77 -14.36
C ALA A 321 -20.59 -22.14 -13.86
N ALA A 322 -19.51 -22.16 -13.07
CA ALA A 322 -19.01 -23.38 -12.43
C ALA A 322 -20.07 -24.01 -11.50
N ARG A 323 -20.83 -23.20 -10.76
CA ARG A 323 -21.93 -23.68 -9.90
C ARG A 323 -23.12 -24.20 -10.71
N LEU A 324 -23.43 -23.60 -11.86
CA LEU A 324 -24.44 -24.05 -12.80
C LEU A 324 -24.06 -25.37 -13.48
N LEU A 325 -22.82 -25.48 -13.96
CA LEU A 325 -22.26 -26.74 -14.48
C LEU A 325 -22.24 -27.81 -13.41
N SER A 326 -21.85 -27.50 -12.18
CA SER A 326 -21.88 -28.45 -11.06
C SER A 326 -23.30 -28.97 -10.78
N LYS A 327 -24.32 -28.10 -10.84
CA LYS A 327 -25.74 -28.50 -10.69
C LYS A 327 -26.22 -29.34 -11.87
N LEU A 328 -25.82 -29.03 -13.10
CA LEU A 328 -26.16 -29.80 -14.31
C LEU A 328 -25.47 -31.16 -14.31
N ALA A 329 -24.18 -31.23 -13.94
CA ALA A 329 -23.44 -32.47 -13.77
C ALA A 329 -24.06 -33.33 -12.66
N ARG A 330 -24.45 -32.74 -11.52
CA ARG A 330 -25.21 -33.46 -10.48
C ARG A 330 -26.56 -33.97 -10.99
N ARG A 331 -27.29 -33.20 -11.82
CA ARG A 331 -28.55 -33.65 -12.42
C ARG A 331 -28.35 -34.75 -13.47
N ALA A 332 -27.31 -34.67 -14.29
CA ALA A 332 -26.95 -35.68 -15.28
C ALA A 332 -26.48 -36.97 -14.62
N ALA A 333 -25.65 -36.88 -13.57
CA ALA A 333 -25.26 -38.02 -12.75
C ALA A 333 -26.46 -38.63 -12.03
N LYS A 334 -27.35 -37.82 -11.46
CA LYS A 334 -28.58 -38.30 -10.81
C LYS A 334 -29.57 -38.93 -11.80
N ALA A 335 -29.67 -38.40 -13.02
CA ALA A 335 -30.46 -38.99 -14.10
C ALA A 335 -29.83 -40.27 -14.65
N GLY A 336 -28.51 -40.35 -14.73
CA GLY A 336 -27.77 -41.56 -15.12
C GLY A 336 -27.91 -42.69 -14.09
N VAL A 337 -27.80 -42.36 -12.80
CA VAL A 337 -27.97 -43.31 -11.68
C VAL A 337 -29.43 -43.75 -11.53
N GLN A 338 -30.41 -42.92 -11.90
CA GLN A 338 -31.82 -43.32 -11.93
C GLN A 338 -32.18 -44.18 -13.16
N ARG A 339 -31.38 -44.14 -14.24
CA ARG A 339 -31.60 -44.94 -15.45
C ARG A 339 -30.88 -46.29 -15.43
N SER A 340 -29.89 -46.49 -14.55
CA SER A 340 -29.27 -47.79 -14.33
C SER A 340 -30.17 -48.67 -13.44
N LYS A 341 -31.09 -49.40 -14.06
CA LYS A 341 -31.63 -50.64 -13.47
C LYS A 341 -30.51 -51.68 -13.43
N SER A 342 -29.64 -51.60 -12.45
CA SER A 342 -28.63 -52.62 -12.15
C SER A 342 -28.15 -52.40 -10.72
N GLY A 343 -28.34 -53.42 -9.86
CA GLY A 343 -28.27 -53.34 -8.42
C GLY A 343 -26.94 -52.82 -7.87
N LEU A 344 -26.95 -51.61 -7.34
CA LEU A 344 -25.84 -51.05 -6.56
C LEU A 344 -26.32 -50.78 -5.13
N SER A 345 -25.69 -51.52 -4.21
CA SER A 345 -25.97 -51.61 -2.77
C SER A 345 -26.00 -50.24 -2.09
N GLN A 346 -26.87 -50.11 -1.08
CA GLN A 346 -27.17 -48.87 -0.34
C GLN A 346 -25.95 -48.16 0.26
N LEU A 347 -24.82 -48.84 0.41
CA LEU A 347 -23.61 -48.27 1.01
C LEU A 347 -22.92 -47.22 0.12
N HIS A 348 -22.98 -47.34 -1.21
CA HIS A 348 -22.46 -46.30 -2.13
C HIS A 348 -23.41 -45.11 -2.30
N LYS A 349 -24.68 -45.25 -1.90
CA LYS A 349 -25.69 -44.20 -2.08
C LYS A 349 -25.56 -43.06 -1.06
N ASN A 350 -24.92 -43.32 0.09
CA ASN A 350 -24.76 -42.36 1.18
C ASN A 350 -23.47 -41.52 1.11
N VAL A 351 -22.54 -41.81 0.19
CA VAL A 351 -21.30 -41.04 0.03
C VAL A 351 -21.40 -39.99 -1.10
N LEU A 352 -22.44 -40.07 -1.94
CA LEU A 352 -22.59 -39.25 -3.16
C LEU A 352 -23.68 -38.16 -3.09
N VAL A 353 -24.42 -38.07 -1.98
CA VAL A 353 -25.30 -36.94 -1.65
C VAL A 353 -24.51 -35.96 -0.80
#